data_AF-A0A1V4MRK8-F1
#
_entry.id   AF-A0A1V4MRK8-F1
#
_cell.length_a   1.000
_cell.length_b   1.000
_cell.length_c   1.000
_cell.angle_alpha   90.00
_cell.angle_beta   90.00
_cell.angle_gamma   90.00
#
_symmetry.space_group_name_H-M   'P 1'
#
loop_
_entity.id
_entity.type
_entity.pdbx_description
1 polymer ?
#
loop_
_entity_poly.entity_id
_entity_poly.type
_entity_poly.pdbx_seq_one_letter_code
_entity_poly.pdbx_strand_id
1 'polypeptide(L)'
;MGVLRVVTVLFLACLIWSSYGFCGTEPAEVPKAKTIAELAARYDASSCGECHIEQYEQWENSLHAVSILGTPRTAPTVLTSVDMGLKLFPFSGVKTDEDVEVRHLMMCAKCHLPQLDEATDDVAKEIVKTIRDWMSASRKAYDDEAYEDVADELQEKIASLNISCLVCHNKKAIIHKWMDGYPQPDTIYAFQEGEHDHPDFNKLGKAPALNESIFCGQCHGLGPNFELDEPSQCATAYGSYLFAYIPEGGQHTCQECHMHKSGLGHDMQAYRNETMIKMAFDVEVEAMSLFWRKDSVDGVIPLGVINVEIYNKSGHAIPDG
;
A
#
# COMPACT_ATOMS: atom_id res chain seq x y z
N MET A 1 55.24 38.95 0.51
CA MET A 1 54.33 38.34 1.50
C MET A 1 52.92 38.93 1.35
N GLY A 2 52.24 38.70 0.23
CA GLY A 2 51.00 39.45 -0.06
C GLY A 2 50.03 38.84 -1.07
N VAL A 3 50.14 37.55 -1.40
CA VAL A 3 49.23 36.91 -2.37
C VAL A 3 48.68 35.56 -1.86
N LEU A 4 49.19 35.03 -0.74
CA LEU A 4 48.87 33.69 -0.25
C LEU A 4 47.77 33.62 0.83
N ARG A 5 47.03 34.72 1.07
CA ARG A 5 45.98 34.78 2.11
C ARG A 5 44.55 34.94 1.58
N VAL A 6 44.37 35.16 0.27
CA VAL A 6 43.03 35.36 -0.31
C VAL A 6 42.44 34.05 -0.87
N VAL A 7 43.27 33.06 -1.19
CA VAL A 7 42.79 31.78 -1.75
C VAL A 7 42.26 30.83 -0.66
N THR A 8 42.68 30.97 0.60
CA THR A 8 42.26 30.08 1.69
C THR A 8 40.90 30.44 2.29
N VAL A 9 40.41 31.67 2.11
CA VAL A 9 39.10 32.10 2.64
C VAL A 9 37.96 31.77 1.66
N LEU A 10 38.24 31.64 0.37
CA LEU A 10 37.23 31.26 -0.64
C LEU A 10 36.95 29.75 -0.69
N PHE A 11 37.85 28.91 -0.17
CA PHE A 11 37.62 27.45 -0.11
C PHE A 11 36.82 26.99 1.12
N LEU A 12 36.69 27.81 2.16
CA LEU A 12 35.91 27.48 3.37
C LEU A 12 34.43 27.90 3.28
N ALA A 13 34.06 28.76 2.35
CA ALA A 13 32.67 29.21 2.18
C ALA A 13 31.84 28.31 1.23
N CYS A 14 32.47 27.41 0.48
CA CYS A 14 31.78 26.47 -0.42
C CYS A 14 31.46 25.10 0.22
N LEU A 15 31.73 24.91 1.52
CA LEU A 15 31.57 23.60 2.19
C LEU A 15 30.38 23.54 3.18
N ILE A 16 29.47 24.52 3.16
CA ILE A 16 28.24 24.50 3.98
C ILE A 16 26.97 24.63 3.13
N TRP A 17 27.08 24.60 1.81
CA TRP A 17 25.97 24.10 0.98
C TRP A 17 26.12 22.59 0.91
N SER A 18 25.89 21.95 2.06
CA SER A 18 25.41 20.58 1.99
C SER A 18 24.12 20.66 1.19
N SER A 19 24.12 19.96 0.06
CA SER A 19 22.95 19.59 -0.72
C SER A 19 22.03 18.67 0.09
N TYR A 20 21.68 19.09 1.32
CA TYR A 20 20.49 18.59 1.98
C TYR A 20 19.36 19.13 1.12
N GLY A 21 18.79 18.29 0.26
CA GLY A 21 17.49 18.56 -0.34
C GLY A 21 16.48 18.90 0.77
N PHE A 22 15.29 19.40 0.41
CA PHE A 22 14.27 19.92 1.34
C PHE A 22 13.79 18.99 2.49
N CYS A 23 14.45 17.86 2.73
CA CYS A 23 14.32 17.10 3.95
C CYS A 23 15.02 17.78 5.14
N GLY A 24 14.37 17.71 6.29
CA GLY A 24 14.81 18.38 7.51
C GLY A 24 15.17 17.44 8.64
N THR A 25 15.45 18.04 9.79
CA THR A 25 15.46 17.33 11.08
C THR A 25 14.07 16.75 11.36
N GLU A 26 14.00 15.79 12.29
CA GLU A 26 12.74 15.23 12.76
C GLU A 26 11.77 16.36 13.15
N PRO A 27 10.58 16.44 12.52
CA PRO A 27 9.61 17.49 12.83
C PRO A 27 9.09 17.33 14.26
N ALA A 28 8.59 18.42 14.84
CA ALA A 28 7.98 18.37 16.16
C ALA A 28 6.78 17.41 16.17
N GLU A 29 6.64 16.62 17.24
CA GLU A 29 5.49 15.74 17.41
C GLU A 29 4.19 16.55 17.38
N VAL A 30 3.30 16.20 16.45
CA VAL A 30 1.94 16.72 16.41
C VAL A 30 1.04 15.92 17.36
N PRO A 31 0.02 16.54 17.97
CA PRO A 31 -0.94 15.80 18.78
C PRO A 31 -1.55 14.65 17.97
N LYS A 32 -1.73 13.48 18.57
CA LYS A 32 -2.33 12.33 17.89
C LYS A 32 -3.81 12.57 17.55
N ALA A 33 -4.28 12.02 16.42
CA ALA A 33 -5.69 12.06 16.03
C ALA A 33 -6.54 11.23 17.01
N LYS A 34 -7.69 11.75 17.43
CA LYS A 34 -8.58 11.10 18.41
C LYS A 34 -9.81 10.47 17.79
N THR A 35 -10.09 10.77 16.53
CA THR A 35 -11.21 10.21 15.77
C THR A 35 -10.79 9.85 14.35
N ILE A 36 -11.57 8.99 13.69
CA ILE A 36 -11.45 8.70 12.26
C ILE A 36 -11.46 9.99 11.44
N ALA A 37 -12.39 10.91 11.74
CA ALA A 37 -12.52 12.17 11.01
C ALA A 37 -11.27 13.06 11.14
N GLU A 38 -10.69 13.15 12.34
CA GLU A 38 -9.44 13.88 12.56
C GLU A 38 -8.26 13.24 11.81
N LEU A 39 -8.19 11.91 11.75
CA LEU A 39 -7.13 11.21 11.02
C LEU A 39 -7.30 11.37 9.50
N ALA A 40 -8.51 11.21 8.99
CA ALA A 40 -8.83 11.38 7.57
C ALA A 40 -8.51 12.82 7.12
N ALA A 41 -8.90 13.84 7.89
CA ALA A 41 -8.63 15.23 7.56
C ALA A 41 -7.13 15.57 7.44
N ARG A 42 -6.25 14.91 8.22
CA ARG A 42 -4.79 15.12 8.13
C ARG A 42 -4.19 14.62 6.82
N TYR A 43 -4.84 13.65 6.21
CA TYR A 43 -4.39 12.98 4.99
C TYR A 43 -5.33 13.22 3.82
N ASP A 44 -6.23 14.21 3.94
CA ASP A 44 -7.12 14.60 2.86
C ASP A 44 -6.28 15.14 1.70
N ALA A 45 -6.43 14.50 0.55
CA ALA A 45 -5.74 14.85 -0.68
C ALA A 45 -6.70 15.40 -1.74
N SER A 46 -7.95 15.72 -1.36
CA SER A 46 -8.97 16.24 -2.29
C SER A 46 -8.48 17.48 -3.07
N SER A 47 -7.77 18.40 -2.41
CA SER A 47 -7.17 19.58 -3.05
C SER A 47 -6.10 19.24 -4.09
N CYS A 48 -5.46 18.07 -4.00
CA CYS A 48 -4.50 17.63 -5.02
C CYS A 48 -5.20 17.41 -6.36
N GLY A 49 -6.46 16.96 -6.35
CA GLY A 49 -7.28 16.74 -7.54
C GLY A 49 -7.61 18.02 -8.31
N GLU A 50 -7.49 19.20 -7.71
CA GLU A 50 -7.70 20.48 -8.40
C GLU A 50 -6.59 20.80 -9.42
N CYS A 51 -5.36 20.35 -9.16
CA CYS A 51 -4.20 20.55 -10.03
C CYS A 51 -3.71 19.26 -10.72
N HIS A 52 -3.90 18.09 -10.10
CA HIS A 52 -3.43 16.78 -10.57
C HIS A 52 -4.61 15.86 -10.92
N ILE A 53 -5.52 16.35 -11.75
CA ILE A 53 -6.80 15.70 -12.08
C ILE A 53 -6.58 14.24 -12.53
N GLU A 54 -5.71 14.02 -13.52
CA GLU A 54 -5.48 12.69 -14.08
C GLU A 54 -4.95 11.69 -13.03
N GLN A 55 -3.96 12.10 -12.22
CA GLN A 55 -3.39 11.24 -11.20
C GLN A 55 -4.40 10.97 -10.07
N TYR A 56 -5.21 11.96 -9.72
CA TYR A 56 -6.25 11.84 -8.70
C TYR A 56 -7.35 10.88 -9.15
N GLU A 57 -7.88 11.02 -10.37
CA GLU A 57 -8.88 10.12 -10.95
C GLU A 57 -8.37 8.68 -11.07
N GLN A 58 -7.11 8.51 -11.49
CA GLN A 58 -6.45 7.20 -11.50
C GLN A 58 -6.37 6.60 -10.09
N TRP A 59 -5.91 7.38 -9.11
CA TRP A 59 -5.81 6.93 -7.73
C TRP A 59 -7.17 6.58 -7.13
N GLU A 60 -8.22 7.37 -7.40
CA GLU A 60 -9.57 7.15 -6.89
C GLU A 60 -10.13 5.78 -7.33
N ASN A 61 -9.76 5.30 -8.53
CA ASN A 61 -10.11 3.97 -9.01
C ASN A 61 -9.25 2.83 -8.42
N SER A 62 -8.14 3.16 -7.76
CA SER A 62 -7.20 2.20 -7.20
C SER A 62 -7.70 1.54 -5.91
N LEU A 63 -7.14 0.38 -5.57
CA LEU A 63 -7.38 -0.25 -4.25
C LEU A 63 -6.76 0.56 -3.08
N HIS A 64 -5.86 1.50 -3.37
CA HIS A 64 -5.26 2.36 -2.34
C HIS A 64 -6.25 3.43 -1.85
N ALA A 65 -7.14 3.92 -2.72
CA ALA A 65 -8.20 4.87 -2.36
C ALA A 65 -9.26 4.26 -1.44
N VAL A 66 -9.35 2.93 -1.37
CA VAL A 66 -10.25 2.19 -0.49
C VAL A 66 -9.51 1.18 0.36
N SER A 67 -8.28 1.49 0.79
CA SER A 67 -7.31 0.52 1.33
C SER A 67 -7.80 -0.33 2.50
N ILE A 68 -8.67 0.18 3.37
CA ILE A 68 -9.28 -0.60 4.47
C ILE A 68 -10.44 -1.49 3.99
N LEU A 69 -11.26 -1.02 3.05
CA LEU A 69 -12.34 -1.84 2.47
C LEU A 69 -11.75 -2.93 1.56
N GLY A 70 -10.76 -2.56 0.76
CA GLY A 70 -10.09 -3.37 -0.23
C GLY A 70 -11.06 -3.97 -1.24
N THR A 71 -10.92 -5.27 -1.52
CA THR A 71 -11.84 -6.03 -2.38
C THR A 71 -13.03 -6.60 -1.58
N PRO A 72 -13.83 -5.74 -0.93
CA PRO A 72 -14.76 -6.05 0.16
C PRO A 72 -14.41 -7.19 1.14
N ARG A 73 -13.13 -7.49 1.31
CA ARG A 73 -12.62 -8.58 2.15
C ARG A 73 -11.62 -8.12 3.19
N THR A 74 -10.98 -6.96 2.99
CA THR A 74 -9.98 -6.44 3.92
C THR A 74 -10.61 -6.06 5.25
N ALA A 75 -11.66 -5.25 5.25
CA ALA A 75 -12.32 -4.83 6.50
C ALA A 75 -12.88 -6.03 7.30
N PRO A 76 -13.59 -7.01 6.71
CA PRO A 76 -13.97 -8.24 7.41
C PRO A 76 -12.77 -9.04 7.96
N THR A 77 -11.64 -9.01 7.26
CA THR A 77 -10.41 -9.69 7.72
C THR A 77 -9.81 -8.99 8.93
N VAL A 78 -9.90 -7.66 9.02
CA VAL A 78 -9.52 -6.91 10.24
C VAL A 78 -10.38 -7.36 11.43
N LEU A 79 -11.69 -7.53 11.28
CA LEU A 79 -12.50 -8.08 12.37
C LEU A 79 -12.14 -9.53 12.69
N THR A 80 -11.81 -10.33 11.68
CA THR A 80 -11.39 -11.72 11.88
C THR A 80 -10.07 -11.77 12.66
N SER A 81 -9.11 -10.89 12.41
CA SER A 81 -7.85 -10.84 13.18
C SER A 81 -8.09 -10.39 14.63
N VAL A 82 -9.08 -9.52 14.88
CA VAL A 82 -9.49 -9.17 16.24
C VAL A 82 -10.17 -10.36 16.94
N ASP A 83 -11.21 -10.93 16.33
CA ASP A 83 -12.09 -11.92 16.96
C ASP A 83 -11.44 -13.31 17.07
N MET A 84 -10.71 -13.73 16.03
CA MET A 84 -10.08 -15.07 15.94
C MET A 84 -8.57 -15.05 16.16
N GLY A 85 -7.95 -13.87 16.28
CA GLY A 85 -6.55 -13.71 16.63
C GLY A 85 -6.41 -13.08 18.01
N LEU A 86 -6.45 -11.75 18.05
CA LEU A 86 -6.13 -10.95 19.23
C LEU A 86 -6.90 -11.39 20.49
N LYS A 87 -8.21 -11.65 20.41
CA LYS A 87 -8.99 -12.10 21.58
C LYS A 87 -8.60 -13.50 22.08
N LEU A 88 -8.09 -14.36 21.19
CA LEU A 88 -7.66 -15.72 21.51
C LEU A 88 -6.20 -15.80 21.96
N PHE A 89 -5.38 -14.81 21.59
CA PHE A 89 -3.96 -14.78 21.98
C PHE A 89 -3.81 -14.54 23.50
N PRO A 90 -3.07 -15.41 24.23
CA PRO A 90 -2.96 -15.31 25.68
C PRO A 90 -2.35 -13.99 26.18
N PHE A 91 -1.47 -13.40 25.38
CA PHE A 91 -0.63 -12.25 25.77
C PHE A 91 -0.95 -10.96 25.01
N SER A 92 -2.00 -10.93 24.16
CA SER A 92 -2.41 -9.70 23.47
C SER A 92 -2.92 -8.64 24.44
N GLY A 93 -3.61 -9.07 25.52
CA GLY A 93 -4.37 -8.19 26.40
C GLY A 93 -5.79 -7.88 25.89
N VAL A 94 -6.12 -8.24 24.65
CA VAL A 94 -7.45 -7.99 24.07
C VAL A 94 -8.44 -9.05 24.54
N LYS A 95 -9.57 -8.64 25.11
CA LYS A 95 -10.70 -9.52 25.47
C LYS A 95 -12.01 -9.05 24.86
N THR A 96 -12.15 -7.74 24.69
CA THR A 96 -13.29 -7.05 24.08
C THR A 96 -12.79 -6.06 23.03
N ASP A 97 -13.70 -5.50 22.23
CA ASP A 97 -13.34 -4.49 21.22
C ASP A 97 -12.76 -3.20 21.87
N GLU A 98 -13.10 -2.93 23.14
CA GLU A 98 -12.61 -1.77 23.90
C GLU A 98 -11.14 -1.88 24.35
N ASP A 99 -10.57 -3.09 24.32
CA ASP A 99 -9.18 -3.37 24.67
C ASP A 99 -8.25 -3.23 23.44
N VAL A 100 -8.81 -2.95 22.26
CA VAL A 100 -8.02 -2.74 21.04
C VAL A 100 -7.26 -1.42 21.14
N GLU A 101 -6.02 -1.44 20.67
CA GLU A 101 -5.07 -0.33 20.69
C GLU A 101 -4.45 -0.22 19.29
N VAL A 102 -3.84 0.91 18.97
CA VAL A 102 -3.16 1.12 17.68
C VAL A 102 -2.18 -0.02 17.38
N ARG A 103 -1.36 -0.40 18.37
CA ARG A 103 -0.36 -1.49 18.20
C ARG A 103 -0.99 -2.82 17.78
N HIS A 104 -2.21 -3.11 18.23
CA HIS A 104 -2.92 -4.33 17.87
C HIS A 104 -3.34 -4.35 16.41
N LEU A 105 -3.77 -3.21 15.88
CA LEU A 105 -4.20 -3.09 14.49
C LEU A 105 -3.04 -2.92 13.51
N MET A 106 -1.83 -2.54 13.96
CA MET A 106 -0.68 -2.37 13.08
C MET A 106 -0.31 -3.62 12.26
N MET A 107 -0.68 -4.82 12.72
CA MET A 107 -0.51 -6.05 11.92
C MET A 107 -1.23 -5.99 10.56
N CYS A 108 -2.33 -5.23 10.47
CA CYS A 108 -3.07 -4.96 9.24
C CYS A 108 -2.79 -3.54 8.74
N ALA A 109 -2.77 -2.56 9.64
CA ALA A 109 -2.68 -1.14 9.32
C ALA A 109 -1.30 -0.73 8.80
N LYS A 110 -0.21 -1.47 9.09
CA LYS A 110 1.11 -1.17 8.49
C LYS A 110 1.02 -0.98 6.97
N CYS A 111 0.21 -1.79 6.30
CA CYS A 111 0.06 -1.78 4.85
C CYS A 111 -1.27 -1.20 4.37
N HIS A 112 -2.34 -1.29 5.17
CA HIS A 112 -3.69 -0.82 4.78
C HIS A 112 -4.09 0.55 5.32
N LEU A 113 -3.41 1.05 6.36
CA LEU A 113 -3.62 2.37 6.96
C LEU A 113 -2.34 2.82 7.69
N PRO A 114 -1.23 3.02 6.98
CA PRO A 114 0.08 3.26 7.60
C PRO A 114 0.10 4.49 8.53
N GLN A 115 -0.82 5.44 8.33
CA GLN A 115 -0.98 6.63 9.16
C GLN A 115 -1.66 6.40 10.52
N LEU A 116 -2.11 5.17 10.82
CA LEU A 116 -2.72 4.86 12.12
C LEU A 116 -1.76 5.05 13.31
N ASP A 117 -0.45 5.01 13.08
CA ASP A 117 0.58 5.27 14.10
C ASP A 117 0.53 6.69 14.70
N GLU A 118 -0.10 7.64 13.99
CA GLU A 118 -0.35 9.01 14.41
C GLU A 118 -1.70 9.22 15.12
N ALA A 119 -2.41 8.14 15.44
CA ALA A 119 -3.69 8.17 16.14
C ALA A 119 -3.58 7.67 17.59
N THR A 120 -4.59 8.02 18.41
CA THR A 120 -4.81 7.42 19.73
C THR A 120 -5.52 6.07 19.59
N ASP A 121 -5.54 5.29 20.67
CA ASP A 121 -6.25 4.01 20.70
C ASP A 121 -7.76 4.15 20.52
N ASP A 122 -8.32 5.34 20.78
CA ASP A 122 -9.74 5.63 20.51
C ASP A 122 -10.07 5.47 19.02
N VAL A 123 -9.15 5.84 18.11
CA VAL A 123 -9.33 5.65 16.67
C VAL A 123 -9.31 4.17 16.31
N ALA A 124 -8.43 3.37 16.92
CA ALA A 124 -8.39 1.94 16.69
C ALA A 124 -9.71 1.25 17.07
N LYS A 125 -10.29 1.64 18.22
CA LYS A 125 -11.60 1.17 18.68
C LYS A 125 -12.72 1.64 17.77
N GLU A 126 -12.67 2.91 17.35
CA GLU A 126 -13.64 3.49 16.42
C GLU A 126 -13.63 2.75 15.07
N ILE A 127 -12.46 2.38 14.54
CA ILE A 127 -12.32 1.60 13.30
C ILE A 127 -12.99 0.24 13.46
N VAL A 128 -12.66 -0.52 14.50
CA VAL A 128 -13.25 -1.86 14.75
C VAL A 128 -14.76 -1.76 14.87
N LYS A 129 -15.25 -0.78 15.65
CA LYS A 129 -16.69 -0.54 15.80
C LYS A 129 -17.34 -0.20 14.46
N THR A 130 -16.77 0.72 13.69
CA THR A 130 -17.33 1.17 12.40
C THR A 130 -17.42 0.03 11.41
N ILE A 131 -16.37 -0.81 11.30
CA ILE A 131 -16.40 -1.99 10.42
C ILE A 131 -17.49 -2.99 10.87
N ARG A 132 -17.62 -3.24 12.18
CA ARG A 132 -18.63 -4.16 12.71
C ARG A 132 -20.05 -3.66 12.46
N ASP A 133 -20.29 -2.37 12.68
CA ASP A 133 -21.57 -1.72 12.41
C ASP A 133 -21.90 -1.76 10.91
N TRP A 134 -20.91 -1.46 10.06
CA TRP A 134 -21.04 -1.51 8.60
C TRP A 134 -21.47 -2.92 8.16
N MET A 135 -20.74 -3.96 8.57
CA MET A 135 -21.09 -5.35 8.22
C MET A 135 -22.48 -5.76 8.71
N SER A 136 -22.91 -5.26 9.87
CA SER A 136 -24.25 -5.50 10.42
C SER A 136 -25.32 -4.79 9.60
N ALA A 137 -25.10 -3.52 9.26
CA ALA A 137 -26.00 -2.72 8.44
C ALA A 137 -26.11 -3.29 7.02
N SER A 138 -24.99 -3.60 6.35
CA SER A 138 -24.98 -4.21 5.01
C SER A 138 -25.71 -5.55 4.96
N ARG A 139 -25.67 -6.34 6.04
CA ARG A 139 -26.44 -7.59 6.11
C ARG A 139 -27.94 -7.31 6.21
N LYS A 140 -28.33 -6.34 7.03
CA LYS A 140 -29.75 -5.98 7.21
C LYS A 140 -30.33 -5.31 5.98
N ALA A 141 -29.53 -4.55 5.24
CA ALA A 141 -29.90 -3.91 3.98
C ALA A 141 -30.39 -4.93 2.94
N TYR A 142 -29.95 -6.19 3.01
CA TYR A 142 -30.47 -7.26 2.15
C TYR A 142 -31.96 -7.57 2.40
N ASP A 143 -32.43 -7.39 3.64
CA ASP A 143 -33.80 -7.69 4.06
C ASP A 143 -34.67 -6.42 4.19
N ASP A 144 -34.06 -5.26 4.43
CA ASP A 144 -34.72 -3.98 4.74
C ASP A 144 -33.90 -2.79 4.21
N GLU A 145 -34.41 -2.17 3.13
CA GLU A 145 -33.80 -1.00 2.46
C GLU A 145 -33.54 0.17 3.41
N ALA A 146 -34.23 0.26 4.56
CA ALA A 146 -33.98 1.32 5.55
C ALA A 146 -32.57 1.26 6.17
N TYR A 147 -31.85 0.15 5.99
CA TYR A 147 -30.45 0.02 6.42
C TYR A 147 -29.43 0.32 5.31
N GLU A 148 -29.86 0.59 4.07
CA GLU A 148 -28.96 0.97 2.97
C GLU A 148 -28.22 2.27 3.28
N ASP A 149 -28.95 3.35 3.60
CA ASP A 149 -28.34 4.64 3.94
C ASP A 149 -27.35 4.52 5.11
N VAL A 150 -27.68 3.70 6.12
CA VAL A 150 -26.79 3.47 7.27
C VAL A 150 -25.53 2.71 6.87
N ALA A 151 -25.66 1.71 5.99
CA ALA A 151 -24.52 0.97 5.47
C ALA A 151 -23.61 1.87 4.63
N ASP A 152 -24.18 2.72 3.79
CA ASP A 152 -23.45 3.64 2.93
C ASP A 152 -22.71 4.71 3.75
N GLU A 153 -23.35 5.34 4.74
CA GLU A 153 -22.69 6.30 5.64
C GLU A 153 -21.49 5.68 6.38
N LEU A 154 -21.63 4.44 6.86
CA LEU A 154 -20.54 3.73 7.54
C LEU A 154 -19.44 3.31 6.56
N GLN A 155 -19.81 2.94 5.33
CA GLN A 155 -18.86 2.61 4.28
C GLN A 155 -18.03 3.83 3.87
N GLU A 156 -18.66 4.98 3.66
CA GLU A 156 -17.99 6.25 3.37
C GLU A 156 -17.05 6.65 4.50
N LYS A 157 -17.49 6.50 5.75
CA LYS A 157 -16.64 6.75 6.91
C LYS A 157 -15.39 5.86 6.91
N ILE A 158 -15.51 4.57 6.57
CA ILE A 158 -14.35 3.68 6.44
C ILE A 158 -13.49 4.05 5.23
N ALA A 159 -14.10 4.38 4.08
CA ALA A 159 -13.41 4.75 2.85
C ALA A 159 -12.61 6.06 2.98
N SER A 160 -13.03 6.97 3.88
CA SER A 160 -12.25 8.16 4.22
C SER A 160 -10.85 7.84 4.78
N LEU A 161 -10.67 6.63 5.31
CA LEU A 161 -9.38 6.10 5.73
C LEU A 161 -8.74 5.33 4.57
N ASN A 162 -7.90 6.03 3.82
CA ASN A 162 -7.26 5.50 2.62
C ASN A 162 -5.75 5.78 2.60
N ILE A 163 -5.06 5.18 1.63
CA ILE A 163 -3.67 5.52 1.31
C ILE A 163 -3.74 6.65 0.29
N SER A 164 -3.85 7.89 0.77
CA SER A 164 -3.96 9.09 -0.06
C SER A 164 -2.64 9.50 -0.72
N CYS A 165 -2.69 10.51 -1.57
CA CYS A 165 -1.49 11.15 -2.14
C CYS A 165 -0.51 11.56 -1.04
N LEU A 166 -0.99 12.08 0.09
CA LEU A 166 -0.16 12.51 1.23
C LEU A 166 0.52 11.34 1.95
N VAL A 167 -0.08 10.16 1.96
CA VAL A 167 0.58 8.98 2.52
C VAL A 167 1.83 8.64 1.70
N CYS A 168 1.71 8.62 0.37
CA CYS A 168 2.81 8.25 -0.53
C CYS A 168 3.83 9.39 -0.72
N HIS A 169 3.34 10.60 -0.96
CA HIS A 169 4.15 11.77 -1.30
C HIS A 169 4.52 12.65 -0.10
N ASN A 170 4.16 12.27 1.13
CA ASN A 170 4.68 12.92 2.34
C ASN A 170 5.14 11.88 3.36
N LYS A 171 4.21 11.20 4.03
CA LYS A 171 4.52 10.35 5.19
C LYS A 171 5.54 9.24 4.88
N LYS A 172 5.37 8.54 3.76
CA LYS A 172 6.19 7.38 3.36
C LYS A 172 7.24 7.70 2.29
N ALA A 173 7.32 8.96 1.86
CA ALA A 173 8.17 9.34 0.74
C ALA A 173 9.67 9.16 1.05
N ILE A 174 10.08 9.33 2.31
CA ILE A 174 11.47 9.22 2.73
C ILE A 174 11.70 7.95 3.58
N ILE A 175 12.48 7.04 3.02
CA ILE A 175 12.78 5.72 3.63
C ILE A 175 14.04 5.79 4.48
N HIS A 176 15.15 6.30 3.92
CA HIS A 176 16.44 6.35 4.62
C HIS A 176 16.57 7.61 5.46
N LYS A 177 15.74 7.75 6.51
CA LYS A 177 15.61 9.01 7.28
C LYS A 177 16.93 9.57 7.82
N TRP A 178 17.91 8.73 8.12
CA TRP A 178 19.21 9.17 8.63
C TRP A 178 20.17 9.69 7.55
N MET A 179 19.91 9.35 6.28
CA MET A 179 20.67 9.83 5.13
C MET A 179 19.93 10.97 4.43
N ASP A 180 18.64 10.75 4.19
CA ASP A 180 17.80 11.62 3.39
C ASP A 180 17.02 12.62 4.24
N GLY A 181 17.04 12.55 5.58
CA GLY A 181 16.26 13.41 6.48
C GLY A 181 14.82 12.93 6.72
N TYR A 182 14.03 13.70 7.47
CA TYR A 182 12.65 13.34 7.81
C TYR A 182 11.65 14.09 6.91
N PRO A 183 10.49 13.46 6.57
CA PRO A 183 9.41 14.15 5.90
C PRO A 183 8.99 15.42 6.65
N GLN A 184 8.82 16.52 5.92
CA GLN A 184 8.39 17.81 6.49
C GLN A 184 6.91 18.04 6.24
N PRO A 185 6.16 18.64 7.19
CA PRO A 185 4.71 18.79 7.09
C PRO A 185 4.26 19.72 5.96
N ASP A 186 5.12 20.63 5.49
CA ASP A 186 4.85 21.64 4.47
C ASP A 186 5.37 21.25 3.07
N THR A 187 5.79 19.99 2.89
CA THR A 187 6.54 19.56 1.70
C THR A 187 5.87 18.34 1.05
N ILE A 188 5.64 18.41 -0.27
CA ILE A 188 5.30 17.25 -1.09
C ILE A 188 6.56 16.71 -1.73
N TYR A 189 6.74 15.40 -1.70
CA TYR A 189 7.93 14.75 -2.21
C TYR A 189 7.68 14.09 -3.57
N ALA A 190 8.57 14.35 -4.50
CA ALA A 190 8.54 13.84 -5.87
C ALA A 190 9.97 13.62 -6.40
N PHE A 191 10.11 13.59 -7.73
CA PHE A 191 11.42 13.42 -8.39
C PHE A 191 12.26 14.70 -8.45
N GLN A 192 11.61 15.86 -8.28
CA GLN A 192 12.21 17.18 -8.41
C GLN A 192 12.17 17.92 -7.07
N GLU A 193 12.99 18.94 -6.96
CA GLU A 193 12.98 19.87 -5.84
C GLU A 193 12.58 21.26 -6.33
N GLY A 194 11.89 22.03 -5.49
CA GLY A 194 11.44 23.37 -5.86
C GLY A 194 10.34 23.92 -4.98
N GLU A 195 9.69 24.97 -5.49
CA GLU A 195 8.48 25.53 -4.91
C GLU A 195 7.25 24.73 -5.40
N HIS A 196 6.18 24.75 -4.60
CA HIS A 196 4.91 24.14 -4.93
C HIS A 196 3.79 25.14 -4.61
N ASP A 197 2.80 25.26 -5.49
CA ASP A 197 1.81 26.35 -5.42
C ASP A 197 0.68 26.10 -4.40
N HIS A 198 0.70 24.96 -3.71
CA HIS A 198 -0.34 24.63 -2.72
C HIS A 198 -0.13 25.43 -1.42
N PRO A 199 -1.19 26.05 -0.84
CA PRO A 199 -1.07 26.88 0.36
C PRO A 199 -0.42 26.18 1.56
N ASP A 200 -0.80 24.93 1.81
CA ASP A 200 -0.29 24.13 2.94
C ASP A 200 0.99 23.36 2.61
N PHE A 201 1.26 23.15 1.33
CA PHE A 201 2.40 22.38 0.85
C PHE A 201 3.17 23.22 -0.16
N ASN A 202 3.89 24.21 0.33
CA ASN A 202 4.53 25.20 -0.54
C ASN A 202 5.90 24.77 -1.08
N LYS A 203 6.34 23.55 -0.75
CA LYS A 203 7.63 23.00 -1.15
C LYS A 203 7.47 21.67 -1.88
N LEU A 204 8.32 21.50 -2.90
CA LEU A 204 8.57 20.23 -3.55
C LEU A 204 9.94 19.69 -3.09
N GLY A 205 9.94 18.53 -2.44
CA GLY A 205 11.13 17.82 -1.99
C GLY A 205 11.47 16.65 -2.90
N LYS A 206 12.75 16.30 -2.98
CA LYS A 206 13.17 15.09 -3.70
C LYS A 206 13.05 13.85 -2.80
N ALA A 207 12.36 12.82 -3.26
CA ALA A 207 12.34 11.49 -2.65
C ALA A 207 13.11 10.49 -3.53
N PRO A 208 14.38 10.16 -3.20
CA PRO A 208 15.23 9.31 -4.05
C PRO A 208 14.67 7.91 -4.30
N ALA A 209 13.86 7.38 -3.38
CA ALA A 209 13.33 6.03 -3.47
C ALA A 209 11.98 5.95 -4.21
N LEU A 210 11.32 7.07 -4.54
CA LEU A 210 9.93 7.06 -4.99
C LEU A 210 9.73 6.34 -6.35
N ASN A 211 10.75 6.30 -7.20
CA ASN A 211 10.79 5.54 -8.46
C ASN A 211 11.40 4.13 -8.32
N GLU A 212 11.86 3.76 -7.12
CA GLU A 212 12.53 2.49 -6.85
C GLU A 212 11.56 1.51 -6.19
N SER A 213 11.70 0.21 -6.48
CA SER A 213 10.80 -0.83 -5.94
C SER A 213 10.76 -0.89 -4.40
N ILE A 214 11.82 -0.42 -3.74
CA ILE A 214 11.91 -0.36 -2.27
C ILE A 214 10.82 0.55 -1.67
N PHE A 215 10.33 1.55 -2.40
CA PHE A 215 9.23 2.39 -1.94
C PHE A 215 7.93 1.59 -1.79
N CYS A 216 7.55 0.80 -2.81
CA CYS A 216 6.42 -0.11 -2.74
C CYS A 216 6.64 -1.19 -1.68
N GLY A 217 7.89 -1.64 -1.51
CA GLY A 217 8.31 -2.64 -0.53
C GLY A 217 8.11 -2.23 0.94
N GLN A 218 7.80 -0.97 1.24
CA GLN A 218 7.40 -0.56 2.59
C GLN A 218 6.09 -1.24 3.05
N CYS A 219 5.18 -1.50 2.12
CA CYS A 219 3.90 -2.15 2.37
C CYS A 219 3.82 -3.53 1.69
N HIS A 220 4.32 -3.65 0.45
CA HIS A 220 4.40 -4.90 -0.30
C HIS A 220 5.65 -5.70 0.06
N GLY A 221 5.93 -5.87 1.35
CA GLY A 221 7.26 -6.18 1.88
C GLY A 221 7.82 -7.57 1.62
N LEU A 222 8.80 -7.94 2.43
CA LEU A 222 9.50 -9.22 2.33
C LEU A 222 8.71 -10.36 2.97
N GLY A 223 7.94 -10.05 4.00
CA GLY A 223 7.26 -10.98 4.90
C GLY A 223 8.21 -11.95 5.64
N PRO A 224 7.83 -12.44 6.84
CA PRO A 224 6.84 -11.89 7.75
C PRO A 224 7.32 -10.58 8.43
N ASN A 225 6.39 -9.79 8.98
CA ASN A 225 6.66 -8.50 9.62
C ASN A 225 7.21 -8.66 11.05
N PHE A 226 8.46 -9.11 11.17
CA PHE A 226 9.11 -9.38 12.47
C PHE A 226 9.34 -8.14 13.36
N GLU A 227 9.11 -6.94 12.84
CA GLU A 227 9.19 -5.70 13.62
C GLU A 227 7.95 -5.43 14.49
N LEU A 228 6.88 -6.21 14.33
CA LEU A 228 5.64 -6.09 15.11
C LEU A 228 5.60 -7.11 16.25
N ASP A 229 4.87 -6.78 17.32
CA ASP A 229 4.67 -7.67 18.48
C ASP A 229 4.06 -9.03 18.08
N GLU A 230 3.19 -9.02 17.07
CA GLU A 230 2.63 -10.22 16.45
C GLU A 230 2.95 -10.18 14.95
N PRO A 231 3.99 -10.89 14.49
CA PRO A 231 4.37 -10.91 13.09
C PRO A 231 3.26 -11.47 12.21
N SER A 232 2.83 -10.68 11.23
CA SER A 232 1.90 -11.13 10.19
C SER A 232 2.64 -11.42 8.88
N GLN A 233 2.18 -12.42 8.14
CA GLN A 233 2.62 -12.70 6.78
C GLN A 233 1.47 -12.38 5.82
N CYS A 234 1.45 -11.13 5.33
CA CYS A 234 0.42 -10.67 4.39
C CYS A 234 1.02 -10.30 3.03
N ALA A 235 2.08 -9.50 2.99
CA ALA A 235 2.70 -9.08 1.73
C ALA A 235 4.13 -9.60 1.61
N THR A 236 4.41 -10.32 0.51
CA THR A 236 5.71 -10.94 0.22
C THR A 236 6.28 -10.52 -1.14
N ALA A 237 5.60 -9.64 -1.88
CA ALA A 237 5.94 -9.29 -3.26
C ALA A 237 7.34 -8.70 -3.42
N TYR A 238 7.77 -7.82 -2.52
CA TYR A 238 9.12 -7.27 -2.54
C TYR A 238 10.17 -8.33 -2.19
N GLY A 239 9.81 -9.33 -1.39
CA GLY A 239 10.64 -10.51 -1.13
C GLY A 239 10.88 -11.30 -2.40
N SER A 240 9.81 -11.69 -3.10
CA SER A 240 9.90 -12.37 -4.40
C SER A 240 10.68 -11.54 -5.43
N TYR A 241 10.47 -10.23 -5.46
CA TYR A 241 11.21 -9.30 -6.32
C TYR A 241 12.73 -9.35 -6.06
N LEU A 242 13.15 -9.24 -4.79
CA LEU A 242 14.57 -9.22 -4.44
C LEU A 242 15.24 -10.58 -4.54
N PHE A 243 14.54 -11.67 -4.21
CA PHE A 243 15.15 -12.99 -4.04
C PHE A 243 14.95 -13.92 -5.24
N ALA A 244 14.01 -13.63 -6.14
CA ALA A 244 13.83 -14.39 -7.37
C ALA A 244 14.06 -13.50 -8.60
N TYR A 245 13.29 -12.43 -8.78
CA TYR A 245 13.30 -11.66 -10.02
C TYR A 245 14.63 -10.98 -10.33
N ILE A 246 15.20 -10.22 -9.39
CA ILE A 246 16.49 -9.54 -9.60
C ILE A 246 17.63 -10.55 -9.85
N PRO A 247 17.82 -11.61 -9.04
CA PRO A 247 18.85 -12.62 -9.27
C PRO A 247 18.71 -13.38 -10.60
N GLU A 248 17.49 -13.56 -11.10
CA GLU A 248 17.22 -14.19 -12.40
C GLU A 248 17.43 -13.24 -13.60
N GLY A 249 17.90 -12.01 -13.35
CA GLY A 249 18.23 -11.03 -14.39
C GLY A 249 17.11 -10.03 -14.68
N GLY A 250 16.08 -9.97 -13.83
CA GLY A 250 15.07 -8.92 -13.86
C GLY A 250 15.66 -7.52 -13.67
N GLN A 251 15.12 -6.54 -14.38
CA GLN A 251 15.65 -5.16 -14.39
C GLN A 251 14.60 -4.07 -14.21
N HIS A 252 13.31 -4.45 -14.13
CA HIS A 252 12.22 -3.50 -14.08
C HIS A 252 11.78 -3.23 -12.65
N THR A 253 11.45 -1.98 -12.33
CA THR A 253 10.89 -1.65 -11.01
C THR A 253 9.40 -2.00 -10.92
N CYS A 254 8.87 -2.06 -9.70
CA CYS A 254 7.44 -2.22 -9.47
C CYS A 254 6.65 -1.15 -10.24
N GLN A 255 7.08 0.10 -10.17
CA GLN A 255 6.49 1.24 -10.86
C GLN A 255 6.56 1.10 -12.39
N GLU A 256 7.68 0.61 -12.93
CA GLU A 256 7.82 0.38 -14.37
C GLU A 256 6.78 -0.62 -14.89
N CYS A 257 6.53 -1.71 -14.17
CA CYS A 257 5.55 -2.71 -14.58
C CYS A 257 4.10 -2.28 -14.27
N HIS A 258 3.82 -1.81 -13.05
CA HIS A 258 2.45 -1.57 -12.57
C HIS A 258 1.88 -0.21 -12.92
N MET A 259 2.72 0.81 -13.20
CA MET A 259 2.28 2.16 -13.51
C MET A 259 2.55 2.52 -14.97
N HIS A 260 3.76 2.24 -15.47
CA HIS A 260 4.20 2.73 -16.78
C HIS A 260 3.87 1.77 -17.94
N LYS A 261 4.35 0.53 -17.91
CA LYS A 261 4.13 -0.46 -18.99
C LYS A 261 2.69 -0.93 -19.08
N SER A 262 2.00 -1.01 -17.96
CA SER A 262 0.57 -1.30 -17.90
C SER A 262 -0.29 -0.16 -18.46
N GLY A 263 0.24 1.08 -18.46
CA GLY A 263 -0.50 2.29 -18.78
C GLY A 263 -1.53 2.69 -17.71
N LEU A 264 -1.46 2.12 -16.51
CA LEU A 264 -2.43 2.34 -15.43
C LEU A 264 -2.11 3.54 -14.54
N GLY A 265 -0.87 4.05 -14.57
CA GLY A 265 -0.49 5.19 -13.73
C GLY A 265 -0.76 4.94 -12.24
N HIS A 266 -1.53 5.82 -11.59
CA HIS A 266 -1.87 5.73 -10.17
C HIS A 266 -3.03 4.77 -9.86
N ASP A 267 -3.63 4.13 -10.86
CA ASP A 267 -4.68 3.11 -10.67
C ASP A 267 -4.09 1.81 -10.07
N MET A 268 -2.82 1.51 -10.38
CA MET A 268 -1.99 0.48 -9.71
C MET A 268 -2.71 -0.86 -9.47
N GLN A 269 -3.47 -1.33 -10.46
CA GLN A 269 -4.28 -2.53 -10.33
C GLN A 269 -3.43 -3.82 -10.30
N ALA A 270 -4.11 -4.91 -9.93
CA ALA A 270 -3.53 -6.24 -9.85
C ALA A 270 -4.41 -7.28 -10.55
N TYR A 271 -4.63 -8.45 -9.93
CA TYR A 271 -5.22 -9.65 -10.53
C TYR A 271 -6.67 -9.51 -11.06
N ARG A 272 -7.39 -8.41 -10.75
CA ARG A 272 -8.74 -8.15 -11.26
C ARG A 272 -8.76 -7.37 -12.57
N ASN A 273 -7.62 -6.84 -12.98
CA ASN A 273 -7.50 -6.02 -14.18
C ASN A 273 -7.01 -6.88 -15.36
N GLU A 274 -7.71 -6.82 -16.48
CA GLU A 274 -7.42 -7.63 -17.66
C GLU A 274 -6.03 -7.35 -18.25
N THR A 275 -5.58 -6.09 -18.25
CA THR A 275 -4.24 -5.71 -18.68
C THR A 275 -3.19 -6.40 -17.81
N MET A 276 -3.37 -6.38 -16.50
CA MET A 276 -2.45 -7.02 -15.56
C MET A 276 -2.41 -8.54 -15.72
N ILE A 277 -3.57 -9.20 -15.93
CA ILE A 277 -3.63 -10.65 -16.18
C ILE A 277 -2.84 -11.01 -17.45
N LYS A 278 -3.04 -10.28 -18.55
CA LYS A 278 -2.35 -10.51 -19.83
C LYS A 278 -0.84 -10.28 -19.73
N MET A 279 -0.44 -9.28 -18.96
CA MET A 279 0.97 -9.00 -18.69
C MET A 279 1.62 -10.06 -17.81
N ALA A 280 0.87 -10.64 -16.85
CA ALA A 280 1.40 -11.59 -15.88
C ALA A 280 1.55 -13.01 -16.43
N PHE A 281 0.62 -13.49 -17.25
CA PHE A 281 0.60 -14.89 -17.66
C PHE A 281 0.81 -15.08 -19.16
N ASP A 282 1.53 -16.13 -19.52
CA ASP A 282 1.44 -16.79 -20.81
C ASP A 282 0.83 -18.17 -20.60
N VAL A 283 -0.18 -18.53 -21.39
CA VAL A 283 -0.95 -19.76 -21.20
C VAL A 283 -1.07 -20.48 -22.52
N GLU A 284 -0.47 -21.67 -22.61
CA GLU A 284 -0.54 -22.54 -23.77
C GLU A 284 -1.40 -23.77 -23.44
N VAL A 285 -2.35 -24.09 -24.33
CA VAL A 285 -3.24 -25.22 -24.18
C VAL A 285 -3.13 -26.10 -25.40
N GLU A 286 -2.60 -27.30 -25.21
CA GLU A 286 -2.56 -28.34 -26.23
C GLU A 286 -3.61 -29.40 -25.94
N ALA A 287 -4.40 -29.77 -26.94
CA ALA A 287 -5.40 -30.81 -26.81
C ALA A 287 -5.20 -31.87 -27.89
N MET A 288 -5.18 -33.13 -27.48
CA MET A 288 -5.18 -34.28 -28.38
C MET A 288 -6.28 -35.26 -28.02
N SER A 289 -6.88 -35.86 -29.05
CA SER A 289 -7.80 -36.99 -28.87
C SER A 289 -7.06 -38.30 -29.15
N LEU A 290 -7.36 -39.33 -28.37
CA LEU A 290 -6.81 -40.66 -28.56
C LEU A 290 -7.86 -41.73 -28.25
N PHE A 291 -7.84 -42.81 -29.01
CA PHE A 291 -8.69 -43.97 -28.77
C PHE A 291 -7.89 -45.01 -28.00
N TRP A 292 -8.23 -45.22 -26.73
CA TRP A 292 -7.55 -46.16 -25.86
C TRP A 292 -8.33 -47.47 -25.76
N ARG A 293 -7.71 -48.59 -26.13
CA ARG A 293 -8.31 -49.90 -25.91
C ARG A 293 -8.03 -50.35 -24.48
N LYS A 294 -9.06 -50.36 -23.63
CA LYS A 294 -8.93 -50.69 -22.21
C LYS A 294 -8.77 -52.19 -22.00
N ASP A 295 -9.73 -52.99 -22.43
CA ASP A 295 -9.69 -54.46 -22.42
C ASP A 295 -10.73 -55.06 -23.40
N SER A 296 -10.89 -56.40 -23.38
CA SER A 296 -11.81 -57.11 -24.27
C SER A 296 -13.29 -56.95 -23.92
N VAL A 297 -13.61 -56.58 -22.68
CA VAL A 297 -14.97 -56.38 -22.19
C VAL A 297 -15.42 -54.94 -22.44
N ASP A 298 -14.55 -53.98 -22.12
CA ASP A 298 -14.83 -52.54 -22.18
C ASP A 298 -14.51 -51.90 -23.54
N GLY A 299 -13.75 -52.58 -24.40
CA GLY A 299 -13.52 -52.16 -25.79
C GLY A 299 -12.62 -50.92 -25.95
N VAL A 300 -12.91 -50.10 -26.97
CA VAL A 300 -12.17 -48.88 -27.32
C VAL A 300 -12.88 -47.68 -26.71
N ILE A 301 -12.17 -46.90 -25.90
CA ILE A 301 -12.66 -45.72 -25.20
C ILE A 301 -12.04 -44.48 -25.84
N PRO A 302 -12.83 -43.50 -26.28
CA PRO A 302 -12.30 -42.20 -26.69
C PRO A 302 -11.83 -41.42 -25.45
N LEU A 303 -10.61 -40.93 -25.48
CA LEU A 303 -10.01 -40.08 -24.46
C LEU A 303 -9.58 -38.75 -25.09
N GLY A 304 -9.70 -37.67 -24.33
CA GLY A 304 -9.06 -36.39 -24.60
C GLY A 304 -7.95 -36.17 -23.60
N VAL A 305 -6.76 -35.82 -24.08
CA VAL A 305 -5.64 -35.35 -23.25
C VAL A 305 -5.52 -33.85 -23.48
N ILE A 306 -5.55 -33.09 -22.39
CA ILE A 306 -5.41 -31.64 -22.40
C ILE A 306 -4.18 -31.32 -21.56
N ASN A 307 -3.16 -30.75 -22.18
CA ASN A 307 -1.98 -30.22 -21.52
C ASN A 307 -2.13 -28.71 -21.42
N VAL A 308 -1.90 -28.17 -20.23
CA VAL A 308 -1.95 -26.74 -19.95
C VAL A 308 -0.60 -26.33 -19.39
N GLU A 309 0.09 -25.43 -20.09
CA GLU A 309 1.31 -24.80 -19.62
C GLU A 309 1.00 -23.34 -19.25
N ILE A 310 1.43 -22.94 -18.06
CA ILE A 310 1.24 -21.57 -17.54
C ILE A 310 2.62 -21.05 -17.16
N TYR A 311 3.04 -19.97 -17.82
CA TYR A 311 4.30 -19.30 -17.54
C TYR A 311 4.03 -17.97 -16.83
N ASN A 312 4.70 -17.77 -15.68
CA ASN A 312 4.65 -16.53 -14.93
C ASN A 312 5.69 -15.54 -15.48
N LYS A 313 5.22 -14.42 -16.02
CA LYS A 313 6.05 -13.31 -16.52
C LYS A 313 6.23 -12.19 -15.49
N SER A 314 5.56 -12.25 -14.34
CA SER A 314 5.68 -11.19 -13.34
C SER A 314 7.04 -11.23 -12.63
N GLY A 315 7.44 -10.10 -12.06
CA GLY A 315 8.67 -9.99 -11.27
C GLY A 315 8.53 -10.50 -9.83
N HIS A 316 7.55 -11.36 -9.55
CA HIS A 316 7.27 -11.89 -8.22
C HIS A 316 6.50 -13.22 -8.33
N ALA A 317 6.27 -13.92 -7.22
CA ALA A 317 5.42 -15.12 -7.24
C ALA A 317 3.96 -14.75 -7.58
N ILE A 318 3.17 -15.71 -8.06
CA ILE A 318 1.72 -15.55 -8.16
C ILE A 318 1.05 -16.82 -7.62
N PRO A 319 0.06 -16.71 -6.70
CA PRO A 319 -0.37 -15.49 -6.01
C PRO A 319 0.69 -15.01 -5.02
N ASP A 320 0.76 -13.69 -4.82
CA ASP A 320 1.65 -13.05 -3.85
C ASP A 320 0.97 -11.77 -3.37
N GLY A 321 1.03 -11.53 -2.05
CA GLY A 321 0.31 -10.45 -1.38
C GLY A 321 -1.20 -10.53 -1.53
#